data_AF-A0A848YAG1-F1
#
_entry.id   AF-A0A848YAG1-F1
#
_cell.length_a   1.000
_cell.length_b   1.000
_cell.length_c   1.000
_cell.angle_alpha   90.00
_cell.angle_beta   90.00
_cell.angle_gamma   90.00
#
_symmetry.space_group_name_H-M   'P 1'
#
loop_
_entity.id
_entity.type
_entity.pdbx_description
1 polymer ?
#
loop_
_entity_poly.entity_id
_entity_poly.type
_entity_poly.pdbx_seq_one_letter_code
_entity_poly.pdbx_strand_id
1 'polypeptide(L)'
;MSTTLDDTQRRDWLRLIQSENVGPATFRKLLNRYGGASAALEALPELSRRGGLRRPIRIHSLEAAEQDLENARRIGARFVALGEPDYPTLLKHIDSAPPLLCVKGTLASADHPCLAVVGARNASALGRKFTRQLASDLGAQGFTIVSGLARGIDTSAHEAASRSGTIAVLAGGIDIIYPPENDRLYQQILTDGGAIVTEMTPGTVP
;
A
#
# COMPACT_ATOMS: atom_id res chain seq x y z
N MET A 1 4.56 22.59 2.54
CA MET A 1 5.87 22.09 2.07
C MET A 1 5.78 20.57 2.10
N SER A 2 5.99 19.91 0.96
CA SER A 2 6.05 18.44 0.92
C SER A 2 7.42 18.05 1.44
N THR A 3 7.47 17.36 2.57
CA THR A 3 8.73 16.93 3.18
C THR A 3 8.96 15.47 2.81
N THR A 4 10.01 15.20 2.05
CA THR A 4 10.48 13.84 1.78
C THR A 4 11.22 13.34 3.03
N LEU A 5 10.88 12.15 3.50
CA LEU A 5 11.58 11.54 4.64
C LEU A 5 12.97 11.05 4.19
N ASP A 6 13.97 11.29 5.03
CA ASP A 6 15.26 10.62 4.88
C ASP A 6 15.16 9.12 5.25
N ASP A 7 16.21 8.36 4.95
CA ASP A 7 16.24 6.90 5.19
C ASP A 7 16.08 6.53 6.68
N THR A 8 16.60 7.38 7.59
CA THR A 8 16.50 7.15 9.04
C THR A 8 15.06 7.36 9.51
N GLN A 9 14.43 8.45 9.09
CA GLN A 9 13.04 8.76 9.37
C GLN A 9 12.12 7.68 8.80
N ARG A 10 12.33 7.25 7.55
CA ARG A 10 11.53 6.20 6.92
C ARG A 10 11.67 4.86 7.64
N ARG A 11 12.88 4.49 8.04
CA ARG A 11 13.14 3.30 8.87
C ARG A 11 12.40 3.40 10.19
N ASP A 12 12.47 4.53 10.89
CA ASP A 12 11.80 4.69 12.19
C ASP A 12 10.27 4.69 12.05
N TRP A 13 9.72 5.25 10.96
CA TRP A 13 8.31 5.12 10.62
C TRP A 13 7.92 3.66 10.42
N LEU A 14 8.72 2.89 9.67
CA LEU A 14 8.48 1.48 9.43
C LEU A 14 8.52 0.67 10.73
N ARG A 15 9.53 0.94 11.58
CA ARG A 15 9.62 0.31 12.91
C ARG A 15 8.39 0.58 13.75
N LEU A 16 7.92 1.83 13.77
CA LEU A 16 6.81 2.22 14.60
C LEU A 16 5.50 1.56 14.13
N ILE A 17 5.19 1.60 12.83
CA ILE A 17 3.95 0.99 12.30
C ILE A 17 3.97 -0.55 12.34
N GLN A 18 5.14 -1.18 12.30
CA GLN A 18 5.29 -2.64 12.42
C GLN A 18 5.39 -3.13 13.88
N SER A 19 5.36 -2.21 14.86
CA SER A 19 5.38 -2.56 16.28
C SER A 19 4.01 -3.01 16.78
N GLU A 20 4.01 -3.89 17.78
CA GLU A 20 2.78 -4.45 18.35
C GLU A 20 1.82 -3.36 18.84
N ASN A 21 0.53 -3.49 18.52
CA ASN A 21 -0.54 -2.55 18.89
C ASN A 21 -0.43 -1.13 18.28
N VAL A 22 0.41 -0.93 17.26
CA VAL A 22 0.48 0.33 16.53
C VAL A 22 -0.18 0.17 15.16
N GLY A 23 -1.46 0.57 15.06
CA GLY A 23 -2.13 0.78 13.77
C GLY A 23 -2.06 2.25 13.31
N PRO A 24 -2.58 2.59 12.12
CA PRO A 24 -2.51 3.95 11.56
C PRO A 24 -3.02 5.06 12.50
N ALA A 25 -4.13 4.81 13.20
CA ALA A 25 -4.68 5.76 14.16
C ALA A 25 -3.75 5.96 15.38
N THR A 26 -3.18 4.88 15.91
CA THR A 26 -2.22 4.95 17.03
C THR A 26 -0.94 5.64 16.58
N PHE A 27 -0.42 5.30 15.40
CA PHE A 27 0.75 5.91 14.80
C PHE A 27 0.62 7.43 14.75
N ARG A 28 -0.50 7.94 14.20
CA ARG A 28 -0.76 9.38 14.12
C ARG A 28 -0.81 10.05 15.50
N LYS A 29 -1.45 9.42 16.49
CA LYS A 29 -1.48 9.92 17.88
C LYS A 29 -0.08 9.99 18.49
N LEU A 30 0.76 8.99 18.24
CA LEU A 30 2.13 8.93 18.74
C LEU A 30 3.00 10.00 18.09
N LEU A 31 2.94 10.17 16.76
CA LEU A 31 3.67 11.22 16.06
C LEU A 31 3.29 12.62 16.57
N ASN A 32 1.99 12.89 16.70
CA ASN A 32 1.51 14.19 17.19
C ASN A 32 1.93 14.47 18.64
N ARG A 33 2.02 13.43 19.47
CA ARG A 33 2.38 13.58 20.89
C ARG A 33 3.87 13.74 21.12
N TYR A 34 4.70 13.00 20.38
CA TYR A 34 6.14 12.91 20.63
C TYR A 34 7.00 13.65 19.58
N GLY A 35 6.38 14.23 18.54
CA GLY A 35 7.07 15.05 17.55
C GLY A 35 7.83 14.25 16.48
N GLY A 36 7.76 12.91 16.48
CA GLY A 36 8.40 12.06 15.48
C GLY A 36 8.37 10.58 15.85
N ALA A 37 8.67 9.72 14.86
CA ALA A 37 8.66 8.27 15.05
C ALA A 37 9.77 7.78 16.00
N SER A 38 10.96 8.37 15.95
CA SER A 38 12.09 8.02 16.82
C SER A 38 11.74 8.23 18.30
N ALA A 39 11.28 9.43 18.67
CA ALA A 39 10.84 9.74 20.03
C ALA A 39 9.63 8.90 20.47
N ALA A 40 8.71 8.58 19.55
CA ALA A 40 7.59 7.70 19.85
C ALA A 40 8.05 6.25 20.15
N LEU A 41 9.06 5.73 19.44
CA LEU A 41 9.64 4.41 19.69
C LEU A 41 10.30 4.33 21.07
N GLU A 42 11.01 5.37 21.48
CA GLU A 42 11.61 5.45 22.82
C GLU A 42 10.57 5.45 23.94
N ALA A 43 9.43 6.13 23.73
CA ALA A 43 8.35 6.22 24.70
C ALA A 43 7.44 4.96 24.74
N LEU A 44 7.46 4.14 23.68
CA LEU A 44 6.50 3.05 23.49
C LEU A 44 6.52 1.99 24.63
N PRO A 45 7.69 1.49 25.11
CA PRO A 45 7.72 0.52 26.20
C PRO A 45 7.06 1.03 27.47
N GLU A 46 7.30 2.29 27.84
CA GLU A 46 6.73 2.88 29.04
C GLU A 46 5.22 3.10 28.89
N LEU A 47 4.77 3.57 27.71
CA LEU A 47 3.35 3.79 27.43
C LEU A 47 2.56 2.48 27.55
N SER A 48 3.09 1.38 27.01
CA SER A 48 2.47 0.05 27.11
C SER A 48 2.36 -0.40 28.58
N ARG A 49 3.41 -0.22 29.38
CA ARG A 49 3.39 -0.54 30.82
C ARG A 49 2.33 0.27 31.58
N ARG A 50 2.23 1.57 31.31
CA ARG A 50 1.21 2.45 31.93
C ARG A 50 -0.21 2.09 31.48
N GLY A 51 -0.38 1.56 30.27
CA GLY A 51 -1.64 1.07 29.72
C GLY A 51 -2.11 -0.29 30.28
N GLY A 52 -1.40 -0.87 31.25
CA GLY A 52 -1.80 -2.11 31.92
C GLY A 52 -1.30 -3.40 31.25
N LEU A 53 -0.47 -3.30 30.21
CA LEU A 53 0.18 -4.48 29.64
C LEU A 53 1.23 -5.03 30.62
N ARG A 54 1.08 -6.31 30.99
CA ARG A 54 1.97 -6.99 31.94
C ARG A 54 3.28 -7.46 31.32
N ARG A 55 3.34 -7.59 29.99
CA ARG A 55 4.53 -8.00 29.23
C ARG A 55 5.05 -6.84 28.38
N PRO A 56 6.36 -6.79 28.09
CA PRO A 56 6.88 -5.88 27.08
C PRO A 56 6.23 -6.17 25.73
N ILE A 57 5.89 -5.10 25.01
CA ILE A 57 5.43 -5.20 23.62
C ILE A 57 6.58 -5.53 22.69
N ARG A 58 6.28 -6.21 21.58
CA ARG A 58 7.27 -6.38 20.51
C ARG A 58 7.43 -5.06 19.75
N ILE A 59 8.63 -4.48 19.83
CA ILE A 59 9.04 -3.37 18.97
C ILE A 59 9.76 -3.95 17.77
N HIS A 60 9.42 -3.47 16.56
CA HIS A 60 10.12 -3.88 15.35
C HIS A 60 11.57 -3.39 15.41
N SER A 61 12.51 -4.33 15.26
CA SER A 61 13.93 -4.04 15.47
C SER A 61 14.48 -3.15 14.34
N LEU A 62 15.60 -2.49 14.63
CA LEU A 62 16.31 -1.68 13.64
C LEU A 62 16.75 -2.53 12.45
N GLU A 63 17.35 -3.70 12.73
CA GLU A 63 17.80 -4.67 11.73
C GLU A 63 16.63 -5.19 10.86
N ALA A 64 15.49 -5.54 11.47
CA ALA A 64 14.34 -6.02 10.72
C ALA A 64 13.76 -4.94 9.79
N ALA A 65 13.67 -3.69 10.25
CA ALA A 65 13.21 -2.60 9.41
C ALA A 65 14.17 -2.29 8.26
N GLU A 66 15.49 -2.35 8.49
CA GLU A 66 16.48 -2.17 7.43
C GLU A 66 16.39 -3.30 6.39
N GLN A 67 16.19 -4.53 6.85
CA GLN A 67 15.96 -5.67 5.97
C GLN A 67 14.67 -5.52 5.15
N ASP A 68 13.58 -5.04 5.74
CA ASP A 68 12.31 -4.81 5.03
C ASP A 68 12.45 -3.73 3.95
N LEU A 69 13.13 -2.61 4.25
CA LEU A 69 13.41 -1.56 3.28
C LEU A 69 14.27 -2.07 2.13
N GLU A 70 15.29 -2.87 2.44
CA GLU A 70 16.19 -3.43 1.44
C GLU A 70 15.51 -4.51 0.60
N ASN A 71 14.68 -5.36 1.21
CA ASN A 71 13.87 -6.34 0.48
C ASN A 71 12.94 -5.65 -0.52
N ALA A 72 12.28 -4.54 -0.13
CA ALA A 72 11.48 -3.74 -1.04
C ALA A 72 12.34 -3.20 -2.20
N ARG A 73 13.51 -2.61 -1.90
CA ARG A 73 14.42 -2.09 -2.93
C ARG A 73 14.84 -3.17 -3.93
N ARG A 74 15.21 -4.37 -3.45
CA ARG A 74 15.66 -5.50 -4.30
C ARG A 74 14.63 -5.94 -5.33
N ILE A 75 13.34 -5.87 -5.00
CA ILE A 75 12.25 -6.24 -5.90
C ILE A 75 11.70 -5.05 -6.71
N GLY A 76 12.40 -3.90 -6.69
CA GLY A 76 12.02 -2.69 -7.42
C GLY A 76 10.86 -1.93 -6.79
N ALA A 77 10.56 -2.19 -5.51
CA ALA A 77 9.57 -1.46 -4.74
C ALA A 77 10.22 -0.40 -3.84
N ARG A 78 9.41 0.54 -3.36
CA ARG A 78 9.82 1.55 -2.37
C ARG A 78 8.67 1.86 -1.43
N PHE A 79 8.99 2.26 -0.20
CA PHE A 79 7.98 2.80 0.71
C PHE A 79 7.85 4.31 0.49
N VAL A 80 6.62 4.77 0.27
CA VAL A 80 6.24 6.18 0.17
C VAL A 80 5.50 6.56 1.44
N ALA A 81 5.93 7.64 2.10
CA ALA A 81 5.39 8.06 3.38
C ALA A 81 4.23 9.04 3.23
N LEU A 82 3.31 9.00 4.20
CA LEU A 82 2.21 9.95 4.29
C LEU A 82 2.75 11.38 4.32
N GLY A 83 2.38 12.18 3.30
CA GLY A 83 2.84 13.57 3.15
C GLY A 83 3.96 13.78 2.13
N GLU A 84 4.50 12.70 1.54
CA GLU A 84 5.41 12.79 0.41
C GLU A 84 4.66 13.08 -0.90
N PRO A 85 5.34 13.68 -1.90
CA PRO A 85 4.70 14.03 -3.17
C PRO A 85 4.04 12.84 -3.87
N ASP A 86 4.70 11.68 -3.83
CA ASP A 86 4.24 10.45 -4.49
C ASP A 86 3.08 9.76 -3.75
N TYR A 87 2.71 10.21 -2.54
CA TYR A 87 1.65 9.57 -1.77
C TYR A 87 0.28 9.93 -2.34
N PRO A 88 -0.60 8.96 -2.68
CA PRO A 88 -1.88 9.25 -3.34
C PRO A 88 -2.74 10.26 -2.57
N THR A 89 -3.11 11.36 -3.24
CA THR A 89 -3.76 12.49 -2.56
C THR A 89 -5.12 12.14 -1.96
N LEU A 90 -5.91 11.25 -2.56
CA LEU A 90 -7.18 10.82 -1.95
C LEU A 90 -6.95 9.90 -0.74
N LEU A 91 -5.95 9.02 -0.80
CA LEU A 91 -5.64 8.09 0.29
C LEU A 91 -5.23 8.82 1.57
N LYS A 92 -4.51 9.94 1.47
CA LYS A 92 -4.06 10.70 2.66
C LYS A 92 -5.21 11.28 3.50
N HIS A 93 -6.43 11.35 2.97
CA HIS A 93 -7.58 11.95 3.64
C HIS A 93 -8.43 10.96 4.44
N ILE A 94 -8.20 9.65 4.32
CA ILE A 94 -8.96 8.68 5.11
C ILE A 94 -8.44 8.65 6.55
N ASP A 95 -9.31 8.34 7.51
CA ASP A 95 -8.95 8.33 8.94
C ASP A 95 -7.80 7.37 9.29
N SER A 96 -7.74 6.25 8.57
CA SER A 96 -6.75 5.19 8.75
C SER A 96 -5.71 5.14 7.62
N ALA A 97 -5.32 6.30 7.06
CA ALA A 97 -4.33 6.35 5.98
C ALA A 97 -3.03 5.65 6.41
N PRO A 98 -2.50 4.69 5.63
CA PRO A 98 -1.30 3.96 6.00
C PRO A 98 -0.10 4.92 6.06
N PRO A 99 0.66 4.96 7.17
CA PRO A 99 1.80 5.88 7.29
C PRO A 99 2.88 5.67 6.23
N LEU A 100 3.06 4.43 5.80
CA LEU A 100 3.93 4.04 4.70
C LEU A 100 3.12 3.17 3.73
N LEU A 101 3.25 3.46 2.44
CA LEU A 101 2.69 2.67 1.36
C LEU A 101 3.84 2.05 0.57
N CYS A 102 3.91 0.71 0.49
CA CYS A 102 4.86 0.04 -0.39
C CYS A 102 4.35 0.09 -1.82
N VAL A 103 5.17 0.57 -2.75
CA VAL A 103 4.81 0.88 -4.13
C VAL A 103 5.82 0.25 -5.07
N LYS A 104 5.33 -0.44 -6.11
CA LYS A 104 6.12 -0.91 -7.25
C LYS A 104 5.49 -0.40 -8.54
N GLY A 105 6.31 0.14 -9.44
CA GLY A 105 5.85 0.86 -10.62
C GLY A 105 5.71 2.37 -10.36
N THR A 106 4.83 3.02 -11.13
CA THR A 106 4.66 4.48 -11.11
C THR A 106 3.26 4.87 -10.64
N LEU A 107 3.20 5.84 -9.73
CA LEU A 107 1.95 6.41 -9.23
C LEU A 107 1.50 7.64 -10.03
N ALA A 108 2.09 7.93 -11.19
CA ALA A 108 1.63 9.02 -12.05
C ALA A 108 0.13 8.89 -12.42
N SER A 109 -0.38 7.66 -12.55
CA SER A 109 -1.80 7.42 -12.78
C SER A 109 -2.67 7.81 -11.57
N ALA A 110 -2.13 7.90 -10.36
CA ALA A 110 -2.88 8.31 -9.17
C ALA A 110 -3.21 9.82 -9.14
N ASP A 111 -2.59 10.61 -10.02
CA ASP A 111 -2.89 12.04 -10.19
C ASP A 111 -4.14 12.30 -11.05
N HIS A 112 -4.60 11.27 -11.78
CA HIS A 112 -5.86 11.30 -12.51
C HIS A 112 -7.04 10.91 -11.61
N PRO A 113 -8.29 11.20 -12.00
CA PRO A 113 -9.47 10.70 -11.30
C PRO A 113 -9.44 9.17 -11.17
N CYS A 114 -9.34 8.67 -9.95
CA CYS A 114 -9.33 7.24 -9.66
C CYS A 114 -10.75 6.71 -9.46
N LEU A 115 -11.06 5.55 -10.05
CA LEU A 115 -12.30 4.82 -9.78
C LEU A 115 -12.00 3.40 -9.28
N ALA A 116 -12.54 3.06 -8.11
CA ALA A 116 -12.49 1.72 -7.59
C ALA A 116 -13.50 0.82 -8.31
N VAL A 117 -13.03 -0.30 -8.87
CA VAL A 117 -13.89 -1.34 -9.47
C VAL A 117 -13.71 -2.63 -8.69
N VAL A 118 -14.78 -3.10 -8.06
CA VAL A 118 -14.78 -4.31 -7.21
C VAL A 118 -15.96 -5.21 -7.56
N GLY A 119 -15.84 -6.50 -7.29
CA GLY A 119 -16.99 -7.40 -7.39
C GLY A 119 -16.68 -8.87 -7.15
N ALA A 120 -17.54 -9.74 -7.68
CA ALA A 120 -17.51 -11.16 -7.37
C ALA A 120 -16.22 -11.84 -7.87
N ARG A 121 -15.61 -12.65 -6.99
CA ARG A 121 -14.48 -13.53 -7.35
C ARG A 121 -14.88 -14.61 -8.35
N ASN A 122 -16.11 -15.11 -8.24
CA ASN A 122 -16.74 -16.02 -9.21
C ASN A 122 -17.75 -15.26 -10.09
N ALA A 123 -17.27 -14.31 -10.89
CA ALA A 123 -18.11 -13.52 -11.77
C ALA A 123 -18.56 -14.28 -13.02
N SER A 124 -19.82 -14.07 -13.41
CA SER A 124 -20.38 -14.59 -14.67
C SER A 124 -19.66 -14.01 -15.90
N ALA A 125 -19.75 -14.69 -17.03
CA ALA A 125 -19.19 -14.21 -18.30
C ALA A 125 -19.73 -12.82 -18.68
N LEU A 126 -21.03 -12.58 -18.44
CA LEU A 126 -21.66 -11.29 -18.68
C LEU A 126 -21.10 -10.20 -17.75
N GLY A 127 -20.94 -10.49 -16.45
CA GLY A 127 -20.36 -9.55 -15.49
C GLY A 127 -18.94 -9.16 -15.88
N ARG A 128 -18.10 -10.14 -16.22
CA ARG A 128 -16.73 -9.87 -16.71
C ARG A 128 -16.71 -9.04 -17.99
N LYS A 129 -17.62 -9.32 -18.94
CA LYS A 129 -17.73 -8.55 -20.19
C LYS A 129 -18.13 -7.10 -19.91
N PHE A 130 -19.13 -6.90 -19.05
CA PHE A 130 -19.56 -5.57 -18.64
C PHE A 130 -18.43 -4.79 -17.95
N THR A 131 -17.73 -5.42 -17.02
CA THR A 131 -16.59 -4.80 -16.34
C THR A 131 -15.50 -4.38 -17.31
N ARG A 132 -15.13 -5.23 -18.28
CA ARG A 132 -14.14 -4.86 -19.30
C ARG A 132 -14.58 -3.64 -20.11
N GLN A 133 -15.85 -3.63 -20.54
CA GLN A 133 -16.40 -2.49 -21.28
C GLN A 133 -16.33 -1.21 -20.44
N LEU A 134 -16.83 -1.25 -19.22
CA LEU A 134 -16.84 -0.12 -18.29
C LEU A 134 -15.43 0.42 -18.01
N ALA A 135 -14.48 -0.48 -17.67
CA ALA A 135 -13.11 -0.10 -17.37
C ALA A 135 -12.38 0.48 -18.59
N SER A 136 -12.61 -0.08 -19.78
CA SER A 136 -12.06 0.45 -21.03
C SER A 136 -12.62 1.84 -21.36
N ASP A 137 -13.92 2.03 -21.22
CA ASP A 137 -14.59 3.30 -21.53
C ASP A 137 -14.11 4.41 -20.58
N LEU A 138 -14.01 4.10 -19.29
CA LEU A 138 -13.50 5.04 -18.28
C LEU A 138 -12.02 5.35 -18.47
N GLY A 139 -11.21 4.33 -18.76
CA GLY A 139 -9.80 4.52 -19.08
C GLY A 139 -9.59 5.44 -20.29
N ALA A 140 -10.42 5.31 -21.32
CA ALA A 140 -10.42 6.20 -22.48
C ALA A 140 -10.82 7.65 -22.15
N GLN A 141 -11.54 7.87 -21.04
CA GLN A 141 -11.86 9.20 -20.51
C GLN A 141 -10.82 9.71 -19.50
N GLY A 142 -9.69 9.02 -19.34
CA GLY A 142 -8.59 9.43 -18.46
C GLY A 142 -8.79 9.05 -16.99
N PHE A 143 -9.66 8.10 -16.67
CA PHE A 143 -9.77 7.56 -15.31
C PHE A 143 -8.71 6.48 -15.07
N THR A 144 -8.14 6.48 -13.87
CA THR A 144 -7.31 5.39 -13.37
C THR A 144 -8.17 4.36 -12.66
N ILE A 145 -8.12 3.11 -13.12
CA ILE A 145 -8.85 2.02 -12.46
C ILE A 145 -8.05 1.50 -11.28
N VAL A 146 -8.67 1.43 -10.11
CA VAL A 146 -8.09 0.87 -8.88
C VAL A 146 -8.86 -0.38 -8.49
N SER A 147 -8.17 -1.49 -8.22
CA SER A 147 -8.80 -2.75 -7.83
C SER A 147 -7.84 -3.67 -7.05
N GLY A 148 -8.31 -4.82 -6.56
CA GLY A 148 -7.60 -5.65 -5.59
C GLY A 148 -6.76 -6.79 -6.18
N LEU A 149 -6.60 -6.86 -7.51
CA LEU A 149 -6.00 -8.01 -8.23
C LEU A 149 -6.64 -9.37 -7.90
N ALA A 150 -7.85 -9.42 -7.34
CA ALA A 150 -8.53 -10.68 -7.08
C ALA A 150 -9.01 -11.36 -8.38
N ARG A 151 -9.42 -12.63 -8.29
CA ARG A 151 -10.12 -13.30 -9.40
C ARG A 151 -11.40 -12.55 -9.78
N GLY A 152 -11.86 -12.74 -11.00
CA GLY A 152 -13.20 -12.31 -11.41
C GLY A 152 -13.24 -10.86 -11.90
N ILE A 153 -14.00 -10.02 -11.21
CA ILE A 153 -14.22 -8.62 -11.60
C ILE A 153 -12.91 -7.82 -11.56
N ASP A 154 -12.11 -7.94 -10.51
CA ASP A 154 -10.86 -7.21 -10.34
C ASP A 154 -9.86 -7.52 -11.49
N THR A 155 -9.60 -8.81 -11.77
CA THR A 155 -8.83 -9.24 -12.96
C THR A 155 -9.36 -8.58 -14.24
N SER A 156 -10.68 -8.63 -14.45
CA SER A 156 -11.30 -8.11 -15.68
C SER A 156 -11.18 -6.59 -15.81
N ALA A 157 -11.20 -5.86 -14.68
CA ALA A 157 -11.05 -4.42 -14.64
C ALA A 157 -9.61 -4.01 -14.99
N HIS A 158 -8.62 -4.65 -14.37
CA HIS A 158 -7.21 -4.40 -14.64
C HIS A 158 -6.82 -4.76 -16.08
N GLU A 159 -7.25 -5.92 -16.60
CA GLU A 159 -6.98 -6.32 -17.99
C GLU A 159 -7.43 -5.27 -19.00
N ALA A 160 -8.61 -4.67 -18.78
CA ALA A 160 -9.16 -3.65 -19.68
C ALA A 160 -8.51 -2.28 -19.50
N ALA A 161 -8.05 -1.95 -18.28
CA ALA A 161 -7.50 -0.64 -17.95
C ALA A 161 -5.97 -0.55 -17.95
N SER A 162 -5.26 -1.67 -18.16
CA SER A 162 -3.80 -1.73 -18.03
C SER A 162 -3.09 -0.65 -18.84
N ARG A 163 -3.51 -0.45 -20.09
CA ARG A 163 -2.91 0.56 -21.00
C ARG A 163 -3.33 2.00 -20.72
N SER A 164 -4.45 2.23 -20.06
CA SER A 164 -4.92 3.57 -19.71
C SER A 164 -4.43 4.02 -18.33
N GLY A 165 -3.79 3.12 -17.58
CA GLY A 165 -3.36 3.34 -16.20
C GLY A 165 -4.26 2.60 -15.22
N THR A 166 -3.66 1.72 -14.43
CA THR A 166 -4.34 1.01 -13.35
C THR A 166 -3.43 0.81 -12.14
N ILE A 167 -4.04 0.75 -10.96
CA ILE A 167 -3.35 0.54 -9.69
C ILE A 167 -3.96 -0.68 -9.00
N ALA A 168 -3.15 -1.71 -8.73
CA ALA A 168 -3.57 -2.86 -7.96
C ALA A 168 -3.21 -2.70 -6.48
N VAL A 169 -4.17 -2.95 -5.59
CA VAL A 169 -3.98 -2.91 -4.13
C VAL A 169 -3.94 -4.34 -3.61
N LEU A 170 -2.81 -4.78 -3.05
CA LEU A 170 -2.64 -6.14 -2.56
C LEU A 170 -2.96 -6.27 -1.07
N ALA A 171 -3.48 -7.44 -0.69
CA ALA A 171 -3.74 -7.79 0.71
C ALA A 171 -2.49 -8.32 1.44
N GLY A 172 -1.49 -8.81 0.71
CA GLY A 172 -0.22 -9.29 1.25
C GLY A 172 0.96 -8.41 0.85
N GLY A 173 2.17 -8.95 1.00
CA GLY A 173 3.42 -8.35 0.58
C GLY A 173 3.45 -8.14 -0.93
N ILE A 174 4.18 -7.12 -1.38
CA ILE A 174 4.20 -6.70 -2.78
C ILE A 174 4.81 -7.75 -3.73
N ASP A 175 5.53 -8.71 -3.16
CA ASP A 175 6.18 -9.87 -3.78
C ASP A 175 5.35 -11.16 -3.70
N ILE A 176 4.24 -11.18 -2.95
CA ILE A 176 3.37 -12.35 -2.81
C ILE A 176 2.13 -12.18 -3.68
N ILE A 177 2.20 -12.69 -4.91
CA ILE A 177 1.11 -12.60 -5.88
C ILE A 177 0.02 -13.61 -5.54
N TYR A 178 -1.15 -13.10 -5.16
CA TYR A 178 -2.33 -13.92 -4.90
C TYR A 178 -3.56 -13.30 -5.57
N PRO A 179 -4.29 -14.04 -6.41
CA PRO A 179 -4.06 -15.44 -6.78
C PRO A 179 -2.84 -15.62 -7.71
N PRO A 180 -2.15 -16.78 -7.70
CA PRO A 180 -0.97 -17.03 -8.55
C PRO A 180 -1.26 -16.91 -10.06
N GLU A 181 -2.49 -17.20 -10.49
CA GLU A 181 -2.88 -17.12 -11.91
C GLU A 181 -2.82 -15.69 -12.47
N ASN A 182 -2.82 -14.66 -11.60
CA ASN A 182 -2.74 -13.25 -11.99
C ASN A 182 -1.28 -12.74 -12.10
N ASP A 183 -0.25 -13.59 -12.01
CA ASP A 183 1.15 -13.18 -12.16
C ASP A 183 1.42 -12.43 -13.48
N ARG A 184 0.92 -12.97 -14.60
CA ARG A 184 1.06 -12.31 -15.89
C ARG A 184 0.43 -10.91 -15.90
N LEU A 185 -0.74 -10.77 -15.28
CA LEU A 185 -1.45 -9.49 -15.19
C LEU A 185 -0.69 -8.50 -14.29
N TYR A 186 -0.14 -8.97 -13.16
CA TYR A 186 0.72 -8.16 -12.29
C TYR A 186 1.88 -7.55 -13.08
N GLN A 187 2.60 -8.37 -13.86
CA GLN A 187 3.73 -7.89 -14.68
C GLN A 187 3.26 -6.95 -15.79
N GLN A 188 2.10 -7.22 -16.38
CA GLN A 188 1.53 -6.37 -17.41
C GLN A 188 1.18 -4.97 -16.87
N ILE A 189 0.56 -4.87 -15.69
CA ILE A 189 0.25 -3.59 -15.05
C ILE A 189 1.52 -2.75 -14.90
N LEU A 190 2.62 -3.36 -14.43
CA LEU A 190 3.89 -2.66 -14.29
C LEU A 190 4.49 -2.23 -15.64
N THR A 191 4.43 -3.11 -16.64
CA THR A 191 4.97 -2.86 -17.98
C THR A 191 4.21 -1.73 -18.71
N ASP A 192 2.89 -1.67 -18.52
CA ASP A 192 2.02 -0.65 -19.12
C ASP A 192 2.07 0.69 -18.35
N GLY A 193 2.93 0.82 -17.33
CA GLY A 193 3.10 2.08 -16.57
C GLY A 193 2.08 2.28 -15.46
N GLY A 194 1.50 1.20 -14.93
CA GLY A 194 0.68 1.21 -13.72
C GLY A 194 1.50 1.05 -12.44
N ALA A 195 0.80 0.80 -11.33
CA ALA A 195 1.40 0.53 -10.03
C ALA A 195 0.75 -0.65 -9.31
N ILE A 196 1.54 -1.28 -8.46
CA ILE A 196 1.09 -2.20 -7.43
C ILE A 196 1.40 -1.55 -6.08
N VAL A 197 0.43 -1.58 -5.16
CA VAL A 197 0.58 -0.98 -3.83
C VAL A 197 0.12 -1.93 -2.73
N THR A 198 0.71 -1.80 -1.55
CA THR A 198 0.29 -2.52 -0.33
C THR A 198 0.75 -1.78 0.92
N GLU A 199 0.05 -1.96 2.04
CA GLU A 199 0.52 -1.50 3.36
C GLU A 199 1.41 -2.54 4.07
N MET A 200 1.55 -3.74 3.49
CA MET A 200 2.30 -4.85 4.07
C MET A 200 3.79 -4.79 3.68
N THR A 201 4.65 -5.35 4.53
CA THR A 201 6.07 -5.54 4.19
C THR A 201 6.25 -6.71 3.20
N PRO A 202 7.32 -6.72 2.41
CA PRO A 202 7.67 -7.86 1.56
C PRO A 202 7.70 -9.18 2.35
N GLY A 203 7.24 -10.27 1.74
CA GLY A 203 7.12 -11.59 2.34
C GLY A 203 5.84 -11.84 3.13
N THR A 204 4.96 -10.85 3.29
CA THR A 204 3.69 -11.05 4.00
C THR A 204 2.70 -11.88 3.17
N VAL A 205 2.24 -13.00 3.72
CA VAL A 205 1.27 -13.88 3.06
C VAL A 205 -0.17 -13.40 3.35
N PRO A 206 -1.06 -13.28 2.33
CA PRO A 206 -2.46 -12.89 2.49
C PRO A 206 -3.35 -13.90 3.24
#